data_AF-A0A9W9Z7R4-F1
#
_entry.id   AF-A0A9W9Z7R4-F1
#
_cell.length_a   1.000
_cell.length_b   1.000
_cell.length_c   1.000
_cell.angle_alpha   90.00
_cell.angle_beta   90.00
_cell.angle_gamma   90.00
#
_symmetry.space_group_name_H-M   'P 1'
#
loop_
_entity.id
_entity.type
_entity.pdbx_description
1 polymer ?
#
loop_
_entity_poly.entity_id
_entity_poly.type
_entity_poly.pdbx_seq_one_letter_code
_entity_poly.pdbx_strand_id
1 'polypeptide(L)'
;MVITANNCEDKSSELGFKLARHAYSSTVVPEYPACLELCLDDAKCHSINFDLSSGNCDFNNASKAAVMHGDFVKDSNTIFSDIVGRETKGGWTLIKQLQNTPSILLTGAVNKGHPSMAPTYTDDYKDLSKYRNNSLFLSVTGLKKLREDMGFDEVRFYCYKKKVGKVIHIKTNKDSLGEAVVKFYTVNAIFPKACGSFTILPDDTSELSRRCNDWGCPGILRNGGIRHLRMRIACMYTQR
;
A
#
# COMPACT_ATOMS: atom_id res chain seq x y z
N MET A 1 12.38 -34.21 1.79
CA MET A 1 11.89 -32.86 1.48
C MET A 1 12.09 -32.03 2.74
N VAL A 2 13.18 -31.27 2.79
CA VAL A 2 13.52 -30.44 3.95
C VAL A 2 13.10 -29.02 3.58
N ILE A 3 12.10 -28.48 4.27
CA ILE A 3 11.76 -27.07 4.15
C ILE A 3 12.70 -26.32 5.10
N THR A 4 13.80 -25.79 4.57
CA THR A 4 14.67 -24.87 5.32
C THR A 4 14.03 -23.48 5.30
N ALA A 5 13.45 -23.06 6.43
CA ALA A 5 12.98 -21.69 6.63
C ALA A 5 14.18 -20.78 6.88
N ASN A 6 14.82 -20.34 5.80
CA ASN A 6 16.05 -19.53 5.88
C ASN A 6 15.80 -18.02 5.72
N ASN A 7 14.65 -17.48 6.12
CA ASN A 7 14.47 -16.02 6.25
C ASN A 7 13.35 -15.69 7.25
N CYS A 8 13.66 -15.81 8.55
CA CYS A 8 12.85 -15.23 9.63
C CYS A 8 13.42 -13.85 9.99
N GLU A 9 13.33 -12.86 9.09
CA GLU A 9 13.80 -11.49 9.35
C GLU A 9 12.68 -10.45 9.47
N ASP A 10 11.41 -10.85 9.46
CA ASP A 10 10.33 -9.96 9.89
C ASP A 10 10.23 -10.02 11.42
N LYS A 11 10.89 -9.07 12.10
CA LYS A 11 10.76 -8.89 13.54
C LYS A 11 9.32 -8.48 13.87
N SER A 12 8.48 -9.44 14.22
CA SER A 12 7.10 -9.19 14.64
C SER A 12 6.97 -8.68 16.07
N SER A 13 8.06 -8.67 16.86
CA SER A 13 8.04 -8.34 18.28
C SER A 13 9.11 -7.32 18.66
N GLU A 14 8.72 -6.32 19.47
CA GLU A 14 9.57 -5.22 19.93
C GLU A 14 9.43 -5.03 21.44
N LEU A 15 10.52 -5.30 22.16
CA LEU A 15 10.63 -5.01 23.59
C LEU A 15 10.79 -3.50 23.83
N GLY A 16 10.14 -3.01 24.86
CA GLY A 16 10.26 -1.63 25.31
C GLY A 16 9.27 -0.68 24.64
N PHE A 17 8.25 -1.23 23.97
CA PHE A 17 7.22 -0.49 23.26
C PHE A 17 5.85 -1.13 23.45
N LYS A 18 4.82 -0.33 23.21
CA LYS A 18 3.44 -0.77 23.12
C LYS A 18 2.66 0.04 22.11
N LEU A 19 1.53 -0.52 21.68
CA LEU A 19 0.54 0.20 20.93
C LEU A 19 -0.54 0.76 21.87
N ALA A 20 -0.59 2.08 22.02
CA ALA A 20 -1.54 2.76 22.90
C ALA A 20 -2.86 3.05 22.18
N ARG A 21 -3.98 3.08 22.91
CA ARG A 21 -5.33 3.45 22.43
C ARG A 21 -5.99 2.49 21.43
N HIS A 22 -5.36 1.36 21.12
CA HIS A 22 -5.92 0.32 20.24
C HIS A 22 -6.32 -0.95 20.98
N ALA A 23 -6.04 -1.02 22.29
CA ALA A 23 -6.46 -2.11 23.16
C ALA A 23 -7.99 -2.14 23.28
N TYR A 24 -8.62 -3.24 22.86
CA TYR A 24 -10.08 -3.43 22.96
C TYR A 24 -10.47 -4.39 24.08
N SER A 25 -9.52 -5.20 24.56
CA SER A 25 -9.70 -6.15 25.65
C SER A 25 -8.35 -6.40 26.33
N SER A 26 -8.37 -6.78 27.60
CA SER A 26 -7.16 -7.09 28.37
C SER A 26 -7.42 -8.25 29.32
N THR A 27 -6.39 -9.08 29.57
CA THR A 27 -6.44 -10.16 30.55
C THR A 27 -5.06 -10.42 31.15
N VAL A 28 -5.00 -11.05 32.32
CA VAL A 28 -3.73 -11.52 32.91
C VAL A 28 -3.50 -12.96 32.48
N VAL A 29 -2.30 -13.26 31.97
CA VAL A 29 -1.87 -14.61 31.60
C VAL A 29 -0.54 -14.96 32.27
N PRO A 30 -0.25 -16.25 32.50
CA PRO A 30 0.97 -16.67 33.19
C PRO A 30 2.23 -16.35 32.41
N GLU A 31 2.18 -16.34 31.08
CA GLU A 31 3.34 -16.12 30.22
C GLU A 31 2.97 -15.55 28.84
N TYR A 32 3.97 -14.92 28.21
CA TYR A 32 3.84 -14.29 26.89
C TYR A 32 3.23 -15.20 25.80
N PRO A 33 3.59 -16.50 25.68
CA PRO A 33 2.98 -17.39 24.69
C PRO A 33 1.46 -17.50 24.83
N ALA A 34 0.92 -17.56 26.05
CA ALA A 34 -0.52 -17.64 26.28
C ALA A 34 -1.26 -16.37 25.82
N CYS A 35 -0.62 -15.20 25.91
CA CYS A 35 -1.14 -13.94 25.37
C CYS A 35 -1.28 -14.01 23.83
N LEU A 36 -0.28 -14.60 23.18
CA LEU A 36 -0.26 -14.76 21.73
C LEU A 36 -1.34 -15.74 21.25
N GLU A 37 -1.49 -16.89 21.93
CA GLU A 37 -2.52 -17.89 21.60
C GLU A 37 -3.93 -17.31 21.67
N LEU A 38 -4.26 -16.58 22.75
CA LEU A 38 -5.57 -15.94 22.89
C LEU A 38 -5.83 -14.92 21.76
N CYS A 39 -4.82 -14.18 21.35
CA CYS A 39 -4.92 -13.27 20.21
C CYS A 39 -5.11 -14.02 18.87
N LEU A 40 -4.40 -15.14 18.69
CA LEU A 40 -4.52 -16.00 17.52
C LEU A 40 -5.87 -16.72 17.42
N ASP A 41 -6.63 -16.83 18.50
CA ASP A 41 -7.99 -17.37 18.50
C ASP A 41 -9.07 -16.29 18.28
N ASP A 42 -8.82 -15.03 18.64
CA ASP A 42 -9.77 -13.93 18.41
C ASP A 42 -9.47 -13.20 17.09
N ALA A 43 -10.29 -13.41 16.06
CA ALA A 43 -10.15 -12.77 14.75
C ALA A 43 -10.07 -11.23 14.76
N LYS A 44 -10.50 -10.55 15.84
CA LYS A 44 -10.38 -9.09 16.01
C LYS A 44 -9.00 -8.64 16.48
N CYS A 45 -8.15 -9.56 16.94
CA CYS A 45 -6.83 -9.24 17.46
C CYS A 45 -5.80 -9.16 16.33
N HIS A 46 -5.13 -8.02 16.21
CA HIS A 46 -4.10 -7.76 15.20
C HIS A 46 -2.69 -7.60 15.79
N SER A 47 -2.59 -7.22 17.07
CA SER A 47 -1.33 -7.18 17.82
C SER A 47 -1.61 -7.30 19.31
N ILE A 48 -0.57 -7.54 20.12
CA ILE A 48 -0.65 -7.60 21.58
C ILE A 48 0.36 -6.67 22.25
N ASN A 49 0.03 -6.21 23.45
CA ASN A 49 0.99 -5.64 24.40
C ASN A 49 1.07 -6.57 25.61
N PHE A 50 2.23 -7.17 25.88
CA PHE A 50 2.43 -8.01 27.05
C PHE A 50 3.35 -7.35 28.07
N ASP A 51 2.82 -7.04 29.26
CA ASP A 51 3.59 -6.48 30.36
C ASP A 51 4.35 -7.58 31.13
N LEU A 52 5.68 -7.47 31.17
CA LEU A 52 6.58 -8.45 31.76
C LEU A 52 6.51 -8.53 33.28
N SER A 53 5.95 -7.53 33.96
CA SER A 53 5.89 -7.50 35.43
C SER A 53 4.59 -8.08 35.99
N SER A 54 3.49 -7.81 35.30
CA SER A 54 2.14 -8.12 35.75
C SER A 54 1.53 -9.31 35.02
N GLY A 55 2.10 -9.71 33.88
CA GLY A 55 1.49 -10.68 32.97
C GLY A 55 0.23 -10.13 32.28
N ASN A 56 -0.02 -8.82 32.35
CA ASN A 56 -1.14 -8.20 31.66
C ASN A 56 -0.92 -8.25 30.14
N CYS A 57 -1.90 -8.77 29.44
CA CYS A 57 -1.97 -8.94 28.00
C CYS A 57 -3.09 -8.06 27.45
N ASP A 58 -2.74 -6.97 26.77
CA ASP A 58 -3.71 -6.15 26.03
C ASP A 58 -3.81 -6.64 24.59
N PHE A 59 -5.04 -6.90 24.13
CA PHE A 59 -5.35 -7.26 22.75
C PHE A 59 -5.70 -6.01 21.96
N ASN A 60 -4.94 -5.73 20.89
CA ASN A 60 -5.15 -4.58 20.05
C ASN A 60 -5.88 -4.96 18.75
N ASN A 61 -6.79 -4.10 18.30
CA ASN A 61 -7.52 -4.27 17.04
C ASN A 61 -6.78 -3.72 15.81
N ALA A 62 -5.53 -3.28 15.99
CA ALA A 62 -4.68 -2.73 14.94
C ALA A 62 -3.26 -3.29 15.05
N SER A 63 -2.53 -3.27 13.93
CA SER A 63 -1.10 -3.57 13.88
C SER A 63 -0.26 -2.29 13.91
N LYS A 64 1.06 -2.42 14.09
CA LYS A 64 1.97 -1.25 14.05
C LYS A 64 1.90 -0.49 12.72
N ALA A 65 1.75 -1.20 11.60
CA ALA A 65 1.69 -0.58 10.27
C ALA A 65 0.34 0.08 9.97
N ALA A 66 -0.73 -0.30 10.67
CA ALA A 66 -2.07 0.23 10.46
C ALA A 66 -2.34 1.56 11.21
N VAL A 67 -1.47 1.94 12.16
CA VAL A 67 -1.71 3.07 13.07
C VAL A 67 -0.89 4.31 12.74
N MET A 68 -1.30 5.45 13.31
CA MET A 68 -0.55 6.71 13.23
C MET A 68 0.74 6.63 14.06
N HIS A 69 1.79 7.33 13.61
CA HIS A 69 3.11 7.33 14.26
C HIS A 69 3.13 7.71 15.75
N GLY A 70 2.06 8.30 16.29
CA GLY A 70 1.96 8.71 17.70
C GLY A 70 1.42 7.65 18.67
N ASP A 71 0.82 6.57 18.18
CA ASP A 71 0.20 5.55 19.03
C ASP A 71 1.19 4.43 19.41
N PHE A 72 2.28 4.27 18.68
CA PHE A 72 3.36 3.35 19.02
C PHE A 72 4.34 4.05 19.97
N VAL A 73 4.19 3.77 21.26
CA VAL A 73 4.86 4.52 22.34
C VAL A 73 5.85 3.64 23.09
N LYS A 74 6.89 4.28 23.64
CA LYS A 74 7.88 3.61 24.48
C LYS A 74 7.24 3.18 25.81
N ASP A 75 7.46 1.93 26.17
CA ASP A 75 7.02 1.35 27.44
C ASP A 75 7.99 0.23 27.84
N SER A 76 8.94 0.53 28.73
CA SER A 76 10.12 -0.29 28.96
C SER A 76 9.84 -1.71 29.45
N ASN A 77 8.66 -1.94 30.01
CA ASN A 77 8.28 -3.21 30.60
C ASN A 77 7.38 -4.07 29.69
N THR A 78 7.11 -3.61 28.47
CA THR A 78 6.15 -4.23 27.57
C THR A 78 6.84 -4.82 26.35
N ILE A 79 6.40 -6.02 25.95
CA ILE A 79 6.69 -6.60 24.64
C ILE A 79 5.47 -6.33 23.76
N PHE A 80 5.67 -5.53 22.72
CA PHE A 80 4.72 -5.42 21.63
C PHE A 80 4.92 -6.54 20.63
N SER A 81 3.84 -7.15 20.14
CA SER A 81 3.92 -8.13 19.05
C SER A 81 2.80 -7.99 18.03
N ASP A 82 3.17 -7.81 16.77
CA ASP A 82 2.27 -7.86 15.62
C ASP A 82 1.94 -9.31 15.24
N ILE A 83 0.67 -9.56 14.93
CA ILE A 83 0.25 -10.84 14.36
C ILE A 83 0.40 -10.76 12.84
N VAL A 84 1.50 -11.32 12.34
CA VAL A 84 1.78 -11.42 10.90
C VAL A 84 0.65 -12.15 10.19
N GLY A 85 0.19 -11.60 9.07
CA GLY A 85 -0.90 -12.18 8.27
C GLY A 85 -2.31 -11.76 8.68
N ARG A 86 -2.48 -11.00 9.77
CA ARG A 86 -3.78 -10.43 10.16
C ARG A 86 -4.01 -9.01 9.69
N GLU A 87 -2.98 -8.30 9.25
CA GLU A 87 -3.15 -7.07 8.49
C GLU A 87 -3.96 -7.37 7.23
N THR A 88 -5.22 -6.94 7.20
CA THR A 88 -6.16 -6.97 6.06
C THR A 88 -5.77 -7.95 4.94
N LYS A 89 -5.71 -9.26 5.19
CA LYS A 89 -5.38 -10.26 4.15
C LYS A 89 -4.25 -9.80 3.20
N GLY A 90 -3.04 -9.57 3.74
CA GLY A 90 -1.84 -9.34 2.95
C GLY A 90 -1.32 -7.91 3.06
N GLY A 91 -0.01 -7.78 3.28
CA GLY A 91 0.67 -6.48 3.30
C GLY A 91 0.68 -5.81 1.93
N TRP A 92 1.15 -4.55 1.90
CA TRP A 92 1.27 -3.78 0.66
C TRP A 92 2.59 -4.06 -0.05
N THR A 93 2.55 -4.69 -1.21
CA THR A 93 3.72 -4.83 -2.09
C THR A 93 3.89 -3.61 -2.99
N LEU A 94 5.05 -2.95 -2.93
CA LEU A 94 5.38 -1.86 -3.84
C LEU A 94 5.57 -2.40 -5.27
N ILE A 95 4.59 -2.18 -6.15
CA ILE A 95 4.67 -2.56 -7.56
C ILE A 95 5.25 -1.45 -8.46
N LYS A 96 5.26 -0.20 -7.96
CA LYS A 96 5.69 0.98 -8.72
C LYS A 96 5.85 2.21 -7.83
N GLN A 97 7.00 2.88 -7.94
CA GLN A 97 7.27 4.21 -7.39
C GLN A 97 7.71 5.15 -8.51
N LEU A 98 7.20 6.38 -8.48
CA LEU A 98 7.61 7.47 -9.35
C LEU A 98 8.06 8.63 -8.47
N GLN A 99 9.33 9.03 -8.59
CA GLN A 99 9.82 10.28 -8.02
C GLN A 99 10.00 11.29 -9.16
N ASN A 100 9.82 12.58 -8.87
CA ASN A 100 10.04 13.65 -9.83
C ASN A 100 11.52 13.65 -10.29
N THR A 101 11.81 12.94 -11.37
CA THR A 101 12.90 13.31 -12.27
C THR A 101 12.32 14.27 -13.31
N PRO A 102 13.10 15.25 -13.79
CA PRO A 102 12.63 16.16 -14.82
C PRO A 102 12.25 15.34 -16.06
N SER A 103 10.94 15.30 -16.33
CA SER A 103 10.35 15.04 -17.64
C SER A 103 10.85 13.80 -18.39
N ILE A 104 10.34 12.60 -18.04
CA ILE A 104 10.04 11.63 -19.10
C ILE A 104 8.83 12.20 -19.86
N LEU A 105 9.11 13.08 -20.80
CA LEU A 105 8.16 13.38 -21.85
C LEU A 105 8.00 12.07 -22.64
N LEU A 106 6.79 11.52 -22.62
CA LEU A 106 6.34 10.52 -23.61
C LEU A 106 6.13 11.20 -24.98
N THR A 107 7.05 12.05 -25.39
CA THR A 107 7.17 12.60 -26.73
C THR A 107 8.55 12.18 -27.20
N GLY A 108 8.65 11.46 -28.32
CA GLY A 108 9.89 10.91 -28.86
C GLY A 108 10.93 11.94 -29.31
N ALA A 109 11.32 12.86 -28.43
CA ALA A 109 12.38 13.83 -28.62
C ALA A 109 13.54 13.44 -27.70
N VAL A 110 14.53 12.76 -28.28
CA VAL A 110 15.81 12.45 -27.64
C VAL A 110 16.59 13.77 -27.50
N ASN A 111 16.60 14.36 -26.32
CA ASN A 111 17.57 15.39 -26.00
C ASN A 111 18.89 14.70 -25.62
N LYS A 112 19.88 14.75 -26.51
CA LYS A 112 21.24 14.27 -26.29
C LYS A 112 21.88 15.10 -25.16
N GLY A 113 21.97 14.56 -23.94
CA GLY A 113 22.78 15.19 -22.90
C GLY A 113 22.43 14.89 -21.43
N HIS A 114 21.26 14.32 -21.14
CA HIS A 114 20.94 13.85 -19.79
C HIS A 114 20.85 12.31 -19.80
N PRO A 115 21.45 11.58 -18.85
CA PRO A 115 21.18 10.14 -18.72
C PRO A 115 19.70 9.97 -18.36
N SER A 116 18.87 9.77 -19.38
CA SER A 116 17.48 9.39 -19.22
C SER A 116 17.50 7.97 -18.66
N MET A 117 17.20 7.79 -17.37
CA MET A 117 16.82 6.48 -16.86
C MET A 117 15.48 6.14 -17.52
N ALA A 118 15.55 5.47 -18.66
CA ALA A 118 14.37 4.92 -19.30
C ALA A 118 13.71 3.93 -18.33
N PRO A 119 12.37 3.91 -18.28
CA PRO A 119 11.66 2.91 -17.50
C PRO A 119 11.97 1.52 -18.07
N THR A 120 12.52 0.63 -17.24
CA THR A 120 12.67 -0.79 -17.53
C THR A 120 11.34 -1.47 -17.25
N TYR A 121 10.72 -2.00 -18.30
CA TYR A 121 9.51 -2.80 -18.18
C TYR A 121 9.85 -4.27 -18.00
N THR A 122 9.13 -4.97 -17.12
CA THR A 122 9.24 -6.42 -16.96
C THR A 122 7.86 -7.08 -16.93
N ASP A 123 7.81 -8.29 -17.49
CA ASP A 123 6.67 -9.20 -17.43
C ASP A 123 6.79 -10.21 -16.29
N ASP A 124 7.95 -10.26 -15.61
CA ASP A 124 8.20 -11.13 -14.47
C ASP A 124 8.07 -10.33 -13.17
N TYR A 125 7.02 -10.60 -12.41
CA TYR A 125 6.80 -9.92 -11.14
C TYR A 125 7.85 -10.29 -10.07
N LYS A 126 8.63 -11.38 -10.26
CA LYS A 126 9.75 -11.70 -9.35
C LYS A 126 10.87 -10.68 -9.43
N ASP A 127 10.95 -9.91 -10.52
CA ASP A 127 11.87 -8.78 -10.62
C ASP A 127 11.55 -7.66 -9.64
N LEU A 128 10.36 -7.64 -9.02
CA LEU A 128 10.09 -6.73 -7.89
C LEU A 128 11.08 -6.91 -6.73
N SER A 129 11.67 -8.10 -6.56
CA SER A 129 12.77 -8.31 -5.59
C SER A 129 14.03 -7.49 -5.91
N LYS A 130 14.20 -7.08 -7.18
CA LYS A 130 15.32 -6.28 -7.67
C LYS A 130 15.04 -4.77 -7.60
N TYR A 131 13.92 -4.37 -7.00
CA TYR A 131 13.51 -2.96 -6.90
C TYR A 131 14.52 -2.16 -6.08
N ARG A 132 15.51 -1.56 -6.75
CA ARG A 132 16.55 -0.71 -6.14
C ARG A 132 16.38 0.77 -6.47
N ASN A 133 15.61 1.08 -7.51
CA ASN A 133 15.39 2.43 -8.01
C ASN A 133 14.01 2.56 -8.68
N ASN A 134 13.59 3.80 -8.95
CA ASN A 134 12.26 4.10 -9.50
C ASN A 134 12.10 3.78 -11.00
N SER A 135 13.01 3.02 -11.62
CA SER A 135 12.94 2.71 -13.06
C SER A 135 12.34 1.36 -13.39
N LEU A 136 12.01 0.50 -12.41
CA LEU A 136 11.35 -0.78 -12.68
C LEU A 136 9.82 -0.61 -12.75
N PHE A 137 9.22 -1.08 -13.83
CA PHE A 137 7.78 -1.03 -14.07
C PHE A 137 7.26 -2.41 -14.47
N LEU A 138 6.28 -2.92 -13.74
CA LEU A 138 5.54 -4.09 -14.22
C LEU A 138 4.66 -3.71 -15.41
N SER A 139 4.73 -4.51 -16.45
CA SER A 139 3.76 -4.46 -17.55
C SER A 139 2.38 -4.94 -17.06
N VAL A 140 1.36 -4.77 -17.91
CA VAL A 140 0.04 -5.37 -17.66
C VAL A 140 0.16 -6.89 -17.54
N THR A 141 1.00 -7.53 -18.36
CA THR A 141 1.27 -8.98 -18.29
C THR A 141 1.87 -9.38 -16.95
N GLY A 142 2.85 -8.61 -16.45
CA GLY A 142 3.46 -8.85 -15.14
C GLY A 142 2.47 -8.68 -14.00
N LEU A 143 1.63 -7.64 -14.04
CA LEU A 143 0.56 -7.41 -13.06
C LEU A 143 -0.53 -8.49 -13.12
N LYS A 144 -0.84 -9.00 -14.32
CA LYS A 144 -1.76 -10.13 -14.50
C LYS A 144 -1.24 -11.38 -13.78
N LYS A 145 0.01 -11.77 -14.05
CA LYS A 145 0.65 -12.93 -13.43
C LYS A 145 0.76 -12.77 -11.91
N LEU A 146 1.15 -11.58 -11.45
CA LEU A 146 1.19 -11.26 -10.02
C LEU A 146 -0.17 -11.49 -9.37
N ARG A 147 -1.25 -11.08 -10.06
CA ARG A 147 -2.62 -11.26 -9.58
C ARG A 147 -3.05 -12.73 -9.58
N GLU A 148 -2.72 -13.47 -10.64
CA GLU A 148 -3.04 -14.90 -10.75
C GLU A 148 -2.35 -15.72 -9.65
N ASP A 149 -1.10 -15.39 -9.31
CA ASP A 149 -0.32 -16.14 -8.33
C ASP A 149 -0.58 -15.71 -6.87
N MET A 150 -0.79 -14.41 -6.61
CA MET A 150 -0.99 -13.88 -5.25
C MET A 150 -2.47 -13.61 -4.88
N GLY A 151 -3.35 -13.49 -5.86
CA GLY A 151 -4.78 -13.27 -5.62
C GLY A 151 -5.14 -11.88 -5.09
N PHE A 152 -4.32 -10.84 -5.32
CA PHE A 152 -4.64 -9.50 -4.83
C PHE A 152 -5.93 -8.94 -5.45
N ASP A 153 -6.75 -8.33 -4.61
CA ASP A 153 -8.08 -7.78 -4.94
C ASP A 153 -8.16 -6.26 -4.69
N GLU A 154 -7.07 -5.65 -4.22
CA GLU A 154 -6.99 -4.22 -3.93
C GLU A 154 -5.75 -3.59 -4.58
N VAL A 155 -5.88 -2.32 -4.98
CA VAL A 155 -4.75 -1.46 -5.37
C VAL A 155 -4.78 -0.19 -4.54
N ARG A 156 -3.63 0.17 -3.95
CA ARG A 156 -3.43 1.39 -3.17
C ARG A 156 -2.62 2.40 -3.96
N PHE A 157 -3.04 3.65 -3.89
CA PHE A 157 -2.35 4.78 -4.48
C PHE A 157 -1.92 5.74 -3.40
N TYR A 158 -0.62 6.02 -3.36
CA TYR A 158 -0.01 7.01 -2.49
C TYR A 158 0.82 7.97 -3.34
N CYS A 159 0.49 9.25 -3.30
CA CYS A 159 1.23 10.29 -4.02
C CYS A 159 1.41 11.52 -3.14
N TYR A 160 2.65 11.95 -2.96
CA TYR A 160 2.99 13.20 -2.29
C TYR A 160 3.43 14.27 -3.30
N LYS A 161 2.71 15.39 -3.37
CA LYS A 161 3.04 16.54 -4.22
C LYS A 161 3.83 17.57 -3.43
N LYS A 162 5.16 17.43 -3.41
CA LYS A 162 6.10 18.28 -2.65
C LYS A 162 5.85 19.79 -2.79
N LYS A 163 5.56 20.28 -4.00
CA LYS A 163 5.35 21.73 -4.26
C LYS A 163 4.19 22.33 -3.45
N VAL A 164 3.14 21.56 -3.18
CA VAL A 164 1.93 22.05 -2.49
C VAL A 164 1.69 21.35 -1.15
N GLY A 165 2.59 20.44 -0.74
CA GLY A 165 2.47 19.71 0.52
C GLY A 165 1.21 18.85 0.64
N LYS A 166 0.64 18.36 -0.48
CA LYS A 166 -0.58 17.55 -0.49
C LYS A 166 -0.29 16.09 -0.75
N VAL A 167 -1.09 15.21 -0.12
CA VAL A 167 -1.03 13.76 -0.23
C VAL A 167 -2.34 13.26 -0.83
N ILE A 168 -2.25 12.46 -1.89
CA ILE A 168 -3.34 11.57 -2.30
C ILE A 168 -3.06 10.22 -1.67
N HIS A 169 -4.00 9.68 -0.94
CA HIS A 169 -3.90 8.38 -0.33
C HIS A 169 -5.25 7.66 -0.32
N ILE A 170 -5.38 6.72 -1.24
CA ILE A 170 -6.64 6.01 -1.49
C ILE A 170 -6.34 4.53 -1.78
N LYS A 171 -7.34 3.69 -1.60
CA LYS A 171 -7.32 2.31 -2.07
C LYS A 171 -8.63 1.95 -2.77
N THR A 172 -8.61 0.95 -3.64
CA THR A 172 -9.84 0.43 -4.25
C THR A 172 -10.76 -0.18 -3.20
N ASN A 173 -12.07 -0.12 -3.43
CA ASN A 173 -13.03 -0.81 -2.58
C ASN A 173 -13.03 -2.33 -2.85
N LYS A 174 -13.46 -3.13 -1.87
CA LYS A 174 -13.72 -4.57 -2.05
C LYS A 174 -15.14 -4.81 -2.57
N ASP A 175 -15.45 -4.19 -3.70
CA ASP A 175 -16.73 -4.30 -4.39
C ASP A 175 -16.51 -4.40 -5.91
N SER A 176 -17.61 -4.48 -6.68
CA SER A 176 -17.53 -4.61 -8.14
C SER A 176 -16.90 -3.40 -8.84
N LEU A 177 -16.98 -2.21 -8.23
CA LEU A 177 -16.40 -0.99 -8.79
C LEU A 177 -14.89 -0.96 -8.55
N GLY A 178 -14.42 -1.32 -7.35
CA GLY A 178 -13.01 -1.50 -7.06
C GLY A 178 -12.39 -2.64 -7.89
N GLU A 179 -13.09 -3.76 -8.05
CA GLU A 179 -12.65 -4.87 -8.91
C GLU A 179 -12.47 -4.42 -10.38
N ALA A 180 -13.35 -3.54 -10.88
CA ALA A 180 -13.19 -2.97 -12.22
C ALA A 180 -11.89 -2.16 -12.36
N VAL A 181 -11.46 -1.47 -11.29
CA VAL A 181 -10.16 -0.78 -11.24
C VAL A 181 -9.00 -1.77 -11.25
N VAL A 182 -9.07 -2.86 -10.48
CA VAL A 182 -8.03 -3.89 -10.50
C VAL A 182 -7.89 -4.49 -11.90
N LYS A 183 -9.00 -4.86 -12.54
CA LYS A 183 -9.03 -5.37 -13.93
C LYS A 183 -8.47 -4.38 -14.94
N PHE A 184 -8.72 -3.09 -14.78
CA PHE A 184 -8.14 -2.07 -15.66
C PHE A 184 -6.60 -2.16 -15.69
N TYR A 185 -5.95 -2.40 -14.55
CA TYR A 185 -4.49 -2.51 -14.47
C TYR A 185 -3.94 -3.91 -14.82
N THR A 186 -4.70 -4.98 -14.61
CA THR A 186 -4.19 -6.35 -14.79
C THR A 186 -4.57 -6.99 -16.11
N VAL A 187 -5.66 -6.58 -16.75
CA VAL A 187 -6.13 -7.19 -18.02
C VAL A 187 -6.42 -6.16 -19.11
N ASN A 188 -6.06 -4.90 -18.89
CA ASN A 188 -6.29 -3.78 -19.82
C ASN A 188 -7.79 -3.63 -20.20
N ALA A 189 -8.65 -3.65 -19.17
CA ALA A 189 -10.10 -3.55 -19.31
C ALA A 189 -10.59 -2.13 -19.67
N ILE A 190 -11.92 -1.98 -19.79
CA ILE A 190 -12.61 -0.69 -19.99
C ILE A 190 -12.29 0.25 -18.81
N PHE A 191 -12.24 1.55 -19.11
CA PHE A 191 -12.06 2.60 -18.11
C PHE A 191 -13.18 2.52 -17.05
N PRO A 192 -12.85 2.22 -15.78
CA PRO A 192 -13.85 2.06 -14.74
C PRO A 192 -14.37 3.42 -14.27
N LYS A 193 -15.56 3.44 -13.68
CA LYS A 193 -16.05 4.60 -12.94
C LYS A 193 -15.06 4.92 -11.81
N ALA A 194 -14.82 6.20 -11.54
CA ALA A 194 -13.96 6.61 -10.43
C ALA A 194 -14.75 6.78 -9.13
N CYS A 195 -15.89 7.47 -9.18
CA CYS A 195 -16.72 7.67 -8.00
C CYS A 195 -17.33 6.37 -7.49
N GLY A 196 -17.12 6.12 -6.19
CA GLY A 196 -17.56 4.89 -5.52
C GLY A 196 -16.58 3.72 -5.66
N SER A 197 -15.47 3.88 -6.37
CA SER A 197 -14.50 2.79 -6.58
C SER A 197 -13.34 2.78 -5.58
N PHE A 198 -13.25 3.84 -4.74
CA PHE A 198 -12.13 4.05 -3.84
C PHE A 198 -12.58 4.44 -2.44
N THR A 199 -11.80 4.02 -1.45
CA THR A 199 -11.83 4.49 -0.08
C THR A 199 -10.69 5.49 0.12
N ILE A 200 -11.01 6.65 0.72
CA ILE A 200 -10.03 7.66 1.11
C ILE A 200 -9.38 7.24 2.43
N LEU A 201 -8.06 7.24 2.48
CA LEU A 201 -7.29 6.85 3.66
C LEU A 201 -6.94 8.08 4.53
N PRO A 202 -6.67 7.91 5.84
CA PRO A 202 -6.69 9.01 6.82
C PRO A 202 -5.76 10.20 6.55
N ASP A 203 -4.59 9.97 5.93
CA ASP A 203 -3.58 10.98 5.59
C ASP A 203 -3.76 11.58 4.18
N ASP A 204 -4.86 11.29 3.49
CA ASP A 204 -5.23 12.01 2.26
C ASP A 204 -5.61 13.46 2.58
N THR A 205 -4.79 14.39 2.06
CA THR A 205 -5.02 15.84 2.19
C THR A 205 -5.40 16.47 0.85
N SER A 206 -5.65 15.65 -0.16
CA SER A 206 -5.91 16.09 -1.53
C SER A 206 -7.37 16.48 -1.73
N GLU A 207 -7.59 17.51 -2.53
CA GLU A 207 -8.92 17.79 -3.07
C GLU A 207 -9.29 16.82 -4.19
N LEU A 208 -8.28 16.24 -4.85
CA LEU A 208 -8.46 15.36 -5.99
C LEU A 208 -9.24 14.10 -5.60
N SER A 209 -8.93 13.48 -4.45
CA SER A 209 -9.63 12.30 -3.93
C SER A 209 -11.13 12.53 -3.74
N ARG A 210 -11.53 13.76 -3.42
CA ARG A 210 -12.93 14.16 -3.20
C ARG A 210 -13.67 14.54 -4.48
N ARG A 211 -12.95 14.78 -5.57
CA ARG A 211 -13.52 15.19 -6.88
C ARG A 211 -13.45 14.08 -7.90
N CYS A 212 -13.94 12.90 -7.54
CA CYS A 212 -13.94 11.72 -8.40
C CYS A 212 -14.73 11.89 -9.71
N ASN A 213 -15.67 12.83 -9.78
CA ASN A 213 -16.41 13.15 -11.02
C ASN A 213 -15.50 13.80 -12.07
N ASP A 214 -14.40 14.41 -11.64
CA ASP A 214 -13.38 15.01 -12.50
C ASP A 214 -12.37 13.97 -13.01
N TRP A 215 -12.51 12.70 -12.60
CA TRP A 215 -11.57 11.63 -12.93
C TRP A 215 -12.06 10.89 -14.17
N GLY A 216 -11.16 10.77 -15.15
CA GLY A 216 -11.53 10.30 -16.48
C GLY A 216 -12.09 11.44 -17.34
N CYS A 217 -11.94 11.32 -18.65
CA CYS A 217 -12.34 12.38 -19.58
C CYS A 217 -13.72 12.03 -20.18
N PRO A 218 -14.78 12.82 -19.94
CA PRO A 218 -16.04 12.63 -20.65
C PRO A 218 -15.94 13.28 -22.04
N GLY A 219 -15.56 12.46 -23.05
CA GLY A 219 -15.76 12.67 -24.49
C GLY A 219 -15.11 13.90 -25.15
N ILE A 220 -14.24 13.67 -26.15
CA ILE A 220 -14.17 14.36 -27.46
C ILE A 220 -12.77 14.13 -28.08
N LEU A 221 -12.74 13.44 -29.22
CA LEU A 221 -11.72 13.63 -30.25
C LEU A 221 -12.00 14.99 -30.89
N ARG A 222 -11.27 16.03 -30.50
CA ARG A 222 -11.17 17.27 -31.29
C ARG A 222 -9.73 17.41 -31.75
N ASN A 223 -9.61 17.57 -33.06
CA ASN A 223 -8.38 17.68 -33.83
C ASN A 223 -7.35 18.61 -33.16
N GLY A 224 -6.11 18.12 -33.08
CA GLY A 224 -4.92 18.93 -32.85
C GLY A 224 -4.78 19.53 -31.44
N GLY A 225 -4.14 18.80 -30.52
CA GLY A 225 -3.69 19.39 -29.25
C GLY A 225 -3.59 18.37 -28.12
N ILE A 226 -2.36 18.08 -27.71
CA ILE A 226 -1.95 17.16 -26.66
C ILE A 226 -2.83 17.28 -25.39
N ARG A 227 -3.28 16.15 -24.82
CA ARG A 227 -3.16 15.83 -23.38
C ARG A 227 -3.63 14.41 -23.03
N HIS A 228 -2.65 13.56 -22.73
CA HIS A 228 -2.78 12.22 -22.16
C HIS A 228 -3.32 12.31 -20.71
N LEU A 229 -4.61 12.07 -20.52
CA LEU A 229 -5.21 11.79 -19.21
C LEU A 229 -5.91 10.44 -19.27
N ARG A 230 -5.09 9.40 -19.41
CA ARG A 230 -5.46 8.02 -19.03
C ARG A 230 -5.69 7.98 -17.52
N MET A 231 -6.34 6.95 -16.97
CA MET A 231 -6.43 6.69 -15.53
C MET A 231 -5.02 6.40 -14.97
N ARG A 232 -4.23 7.45 -14.89
CA ARG A 232 -2.93 7.49 -14.28
C ARG A 232 -3.18 8.20 -12.97
N ILE A 233 -3.54 7.42 -11.96
CA ILE A 233 -3.18 7.77 -10.59
C ILE A 233 -1.65 7.53 -10.46
N ALA A 234 -0.90 8.19 -11.33
CA ALA A 234 0.53 8.36 -11.26
C ALA A 234 0.67 9.86 -11.20
N CYS A 235 0.45 10.41 -10.00
CA CYS A 235 0.63 11.82 -9.65
C CYS A 235 0.31 12.77 -10.81
N MET A 236 -0.98 13.05 -11.05
CA MET A 236 -1.42 13.93 -12.14
C MET A 236 -0.61 15.22 -12.15
N TYR A 237 0.31 15.27 -13.11
CA TYR A 237 1.00 16.45 -13.57
C TYR A 237 -0.06 17.36 -14.22
N THR A 238 -0.56 18.29 -13.44
CA THR A 238 -1.02 19.57 -13.97
C THR A 238 -0.08 20.63 -13.40
N GLN A 239 0.91 21.02 -14.21
CA GLN A 239 1.44 22.37 -14.10
C GLN A 239 0.32 23.30 -14.62
N ARG A 240 0.07 24.40 -13.90
CA ARG A 240 -0.70 25.52 -14.45
C ARG A 240 0.01 26.02 -15.71
#